data_AF-A0A8C2IP64-F1
#
_entry.id   AF-A0A8C2IP64-F1
#
_cell.length_a   1.000
_cell.length_b   1.000
_cell.length_c   1.000
_cell.angle_alpha   90.00
_cell.angle_beta   90.00
_cell.angle_gamma   90.00
#
_symmetry.space_group_name_H-M   'P 1'
#
loop_
_entity.id
_entity.type
_entity.pdbx_description
1 polymer ?
#
loop_
_entity_poly.entity_id
_entity_poly.type
_entity_poly.pdbx_seq_one_letter_code
_entity_poly.pdbx_strand_id
1 'polypeptide(L)'
;MPIGHFWRGLPGDIDAAYERHDGRFVFFKGSQYWLFREANLEPGYPQELMDYGRDIPYDKIETAIWWEPSGFTYFFKGDWYWRFNEHSRAADQDYPKPISVWDTSVPSSPKGAFLSDDGAYTYFYKGTKYWKFDNHRMKSEPGYPKSILRDFMGCNVDLNPDRDTDVDPGRKWPDRPPFNPDAGRDKDKDKEKDKEKDKTNDVDSKEETEEKTNEVDVVLKIDETERTMNIIMVTVPLVLVLCILGLIYAIINTLQRKGAPKYLVHCRRSMQDWV
;
A
#
# COMPACT_ATOMS: atom_id res chain seq x y z
N MET A 1 -14.19 1.51 13.00
CA MET A 1 -13.30 2.55 13.58
C MET A 1 -13.79 3.90 13.08
N PRO A 2 -14.04 4.90 13.94
CA PRO A 2 -14.43 6.24 13.49
C PRO A 2 -13.32 6.90 12.67
N ILE A 3 -13.68 7.69 11.65
CA ILE A 3 -12.68 8.29 10.74
C ILE A 3 -11.69 9.22 11.47
N GLY A 4 -12.18 9.99 12.45
CA GLY A 4 -11.38 10.93 13.24
C GLY A 4 -10.35 10.29 14.19
N HIS A 5 -10.39 8.96 14.38
CA HIS A 5 -9.33 8.25 15.12
C HIS A 5 -8.04 8.16 14.33
N PHE A 6 -8.14 7.93 13.02
CA PHE A 6 -6.99 7.87 12.12
C PHE A 6 -6.68 9.26 11.58
N TRP A 7 -7.68 9.93 11.03
CA TRP A 7 -7.59 11.28 10.46
C TRP A 7 -7.94 12.32 11.52
N ARG A 8 -7.04 12.56 12.48
CA ARG A 8 -7.31 13.49 13.58
C ARG A 8 -7.62 14.89 13.05
N GLY A 9 -8.77 15.44 13.48
CA GLY A 9 -9.26 16.74 13.02
C GLY A 9 -10.20 16.70 11.81
N LEU A 10 -10.35 15.53 11.16
CA LEU A 10 -11.33 15.35 10.09
C LEU A 10 -12.72 15.06 10.68
N PRO A 11 -13.78 15.79 10.26
CA PRO A 11 -15.13 15.47 10.67
C PRO A 11 -15.59 14.10 10.14
N GLY A 12 -16.55 13.48 10.82
CA GLY A 12 -17.29 12.36 10.23
C GLY A 12 -18.12 12.82 9.03
N ASP A 13 -18.62 11.86 8.24
CA ASP A 13 -19.59 12.15 7.17
C ASP A 13 -19.04 13.19 6.16
N ILE A 14 -17.96 12.80 5.49
CA ILE A 14 -17.29 13.59 4.46
C ILE A 14 -17.98 13.41 3.11
N ASP A 15 -17.89 14.41 2.25
CA ASP A 15 -18.57 14.40 0.95
C ASP A 15 -17.74 13.75 -0.15
N ALA A 16 -16.44 14.08 -0.19
CA ALA A 16 -15.50 13.54 -1.16
C ALA A 16 -14.10 13.49 -0.57
N ALA A 17 -13.28 12.58 -1.09
CA ALA A 17 -11.86 12.52 -0.80
C ALA A 17 -11.10 12.07 -2.05
N TYR A 18 -9.88 12.57 -2.23
CA TYR A 18 -8.98 12.08 -3.27
C TYR A 18 -7.53 12.36 -2.91
N GLU A 19 -6.62 11.65 -3.56
CA GLU A 19 -5.18 11.89 -3.50
C GLU A 19 -4.76 12.79 -4.67
N ARG A 20 -4.00 13.84 -4.37
CA ARG A 20 -3.42 14.74 -5.37
C ARG A 20 -2.15 14.16 -5.95
N HIS A 21 -1.71 14.70 -7.08
CA HIS A 21 -0.44 14.37 -7.72
C HIS A 21 0.81 14.54 -6.83
N ASP A 22 0.73 15.33 -5.76
CA ASP A 22 1.82 15.53 -4.78
C ASP A 22 1.76 14.56 -3.59
N GLY A 23 0.87 13.55 -3.64
CA GLY A 23 0.68 12.54 -2.61
C GLY A 23 -0.07 13.03 -1.37
N ARG A 24 -0.63 14.26 -1.40
CA ARG A 24 -1.47 14.77 -0.31
C ARG A 24 -2.93 14.35 -0.50
N PHE A 25 -3.58 14.07 0.62
CA PHE A 25 -5.00 13.71 0.64
C PHE A 25 -5.83 14.97 0.89
N VAL A 26 -6.81 15.20 0.03
CA VAL A 26 -7.79 16.27 0.22
C VAL A 26 -9.12 15.65 0.57
N PHE A 27 -9.76 16.20 1.60
CA PHE A 27 -11.10 15.84 2.02
C PHE A 27 -12.02 17.04 1.91
N PHE A 28 -13.24 16.84 1.43
CA PHE A 28 -14.24 17.88 1.27
C PHE A 28 -15.45 17.60 2.16
N LYS A 29 -15.99 18.66 2.76
CA LYS A 29 -17.27 18.62 3.48
C LYS A 29 -17.96 19.98 3.40
N GLY A 30 -19.12 20.03 2.76
CA GLY A 30 -19.81 21.28 2.44
C GLY A 30 -18.90 22.25 1.70
N SER A 31 -18.87 23.50 2.15
CA SER A 31 -18.03 24.55 1.59
C SER A 31 -16.59 24.55 2.11
N GLN A 32 -16.16 23.49 2.80
CA GLN A 32 -14.84 23.42 3.42
C GLN A 32 -14.01 22.23 2.93
N TYR A 33 -12.69 22.37 3.03
CA TYR A 33 -11.75 21.32 2.73
C TYR A 33 -10.65 21.19 3.77
N TRP A 34 -10.09 19.99 3.88
CA TRP A 34 -8.95 19.63 4.72
C TRP A 34 -7.86 19.07 3.83
N LEU A 35 -6.61 19.48 4.09
CA LEU A 35 -5.44 18.91 3.43
C LEU A 35 -4.63 18.12 4.45
N PHE A 36 -4.35 16.87 4.11
CA PHE A 36 -3.52 15.98 4.92
C PHE A 36 -2.27 15.57 4.16
N ARG A 37 -1.18 15.44 4.90
CA ARG A 37 0.04 14.78 4.47
C ARG A 37 0.17 13.49 5.27
N GLU A 38 0.12 12.36 4.57
CA GLU A 38 -0.08 11.05 5.20
C GLU A 38 -1.31 11.10 6.12
N ALA A 39 -1.18 10.86 7.43
CA ALA A 39 -2.27 10.96 8.41
C ALA A 39 -2.31 12.29 9.20
N ASN A 40 -1.44 13.26 8.86
CA ASN A 40 -1.32 14.53 9.60
C ASN A 40 -2.08 15.65 8.90
N LEU A 41 -2.95 16.34 9.63
CA LEU A 41 -3.63 17.55 9.15
C LEU A 41 -2.61 18.67 8.97
N GLU A 42 -2.56 19.29 7.79
CA GLU A 42 -1.66 20.41 7.55
C GLU A 42 -2.10 21.64 8.40
N PRO A 43 -1.18 22.52 8.80
CA PRO A 43 -1.53 23.73 9.56
C PRO A 43 -2.45 24.66 8.77
N GLY A 44 -3.43 25.27 9.46
CA GLY A 44 -4.34 26.25 8.87
C GLY A 44 -5.58 25.67 8.18
N TYR A 45 -5.89 24.39 8.42
CA TYR A 45 -7.09 23.71 7.94
C TYR A 45 -8.12 23.47 9.07
N PRO A 46 -9.43 23.40 8.76
CA PRO A 46 -10.03 23.52 7.43
C PRO A 46 -9.94 24.92 6.82
N GLN A 47 -10.07 24.99 5.50
CA GLN A 47 -10.19 26.24 4.74
C GLN A 47 -11.47 26.21 3.90
N GLU A 48 -11.90 27.38 3.43
CA GLU A 48 -13.06 27.49 2.54
C GLU A 48 -12.72 26.98 1.14
N LEU A 49 -13.69 26.35 0.48
CA LEU A 49 -13.54 25.79 -0.86
C LEU A 49 -13.23 26.86 -1.91
N MET A 50 -13.63 28.11 -1.66
CA MET A 50 -13.23 29.29 -2.43
C MET A 50 -11.71 29.49 -2.45
N ASP A 51 -11.02 29.16 -1.36
CA ASP A 51 -9.57 29.25 -1.29
C ASP A 51 -8.91 28.09 -2.03
N TYR A 52 -9.58 26.95 -2.19
CA TYR A 52 -9.07 25.77 -2.88
C TYR A 52 -8.72 26.06 -4.35
N GLY A 53 -9.62 26.72 -5.07
CA GLY A 53 -9.39 27.06 -6.47
C GLY A 53 -10.52 27.89 -7.06
N ARG A 54 -10.27 28.47 -8.22
CA ARG A 54 -11.24 29.27 -8.96
C ARG A 54 -12.09 28.39 -9.89
N ASP A 55 -13.29 28.85 -10.18
CA ASP A 55 -14.19 28.30 -11.20
C ASP A 55 -14.63 26.84 -10.94
N ILE A 56 -14.62 26.42 -9.67
CA ILE A 56 -15.15 25.14 -9.19
C ILE A 56 -16.48 25.34 -8.45
N PRO A 57 -17.27 24.29 -8.17
CA PRO A 57 -18.41 24.40 -7.26
C PRO A 57 -17.96 24.83 -5.87
N TYR A 58 -18.55 25.88 -5.30
CA TYR A 58 -18.14 26.43 -4.01
C TYR A 58 -19.02 25.99 -2.83
N ASP A 59 -20.15 25.37 -3.10
CA ASP A 59 -21.07 24.88 -2.07
C ASP A 59 -20.69 23.49 -1.56
N LYS A 60 -20.32 22.57 -2.46
CA LYS A 60 -19.91 21.19 -2.15
C LYS A 60 -19.31 20.48 -3.36
N ILE A 61 -18.32 19.61 -3.10
CA ILE A 61 -17.80 18.61 -4.06
C ILE A 61 -18.32 17.23 -3.66
N GLU A 62 -18.96 16.50 -4.59
CA GLU A 62 -19.54 15.17 -4.30
C GLU A 62 -18.62 14.02 -4.66
N THR A 63 -17.73 14.22 -5.63
CA THR A 63 -16.67 13.26 -5.99
C THR A 63 -15.50 14.01 -6.58
N ALA A 64 -14.30 13.57 -6.25
CA ALA A 64 -13.05 14.11 -6.78
C ALA A 64 -12.15 12.95 -7.19
N ILE A 65 -11.37 13.12 -8.26
CA ILE A 65 -10.36 12.15 -8.68
C ILE A 65 -9.21 12.87 -9.38
N TRP A 66 -7.97 12.59 -8.99
CA TRP A 66 -6.82 12.91 -9.81
C TRP A 66 -6.75 11.90 -10.95
N TRP A 67 -6.98 12.35 -12.18
CA TRP A 67 -7.02 11.47 -13.33
C TRP A 67 -5.70 11.51 -14.07
N GLU A 68 -4.81 10.58 -13.65
CA GLU A 68 -3.44 10.42 -14.13
C GLU A 68 -3.28 10.46 -15.66
N PRO A 69 -4.16 9.85 -16.48
CA PRO A 69 -3.99 9.87 -17.94
C PRO A 69 -3.96 11.28 -18.55
N SER A 70 -4.64 12.25 -17.92
CA SER A 70 -4.66 13.64 -18.40
C SER A 70 -3.82 14.59 -17.56
N GLY A 71 -3.46 14.21 -16.34
CA GLY A 71 -2.79 15.11 -15.40
C GLY A 71 -3.69 16.25 -14.89
N PHE A 72 -4.99 16.00 -14.74
CA PHE A 72 -5.95 16.96 -14.16
C PHE A 72 -6.78 16.30 -13.07
N THR A 73 -7.27 17.11 -12.14
CA THR A 73 -8.26 16.68 -11.15
C THR A 73 -9.65 16.88 -11.74
N TYR A 74 -10.55 15.91 -11.57
CA TYR A 74 -11.93 16.02 -12.00
C TYR A 74 -12.83 16.07 -10.78
N PHE A 75 -13.62 17.14 -10.68
CA PHE A 75 -14.64 17.30 -9.66
C PHE A 75 -16.01 17.02 -10.26
N PHE A 76 -16.85 16.27 -9.55
CA PHE A 76 -18.20 15.94 -9.96
C PHE A 76 -19.20 16.47 -8.94
N LYS A 77 -20.30 17.00 -9.46
CA LYS A 77 -21.44 17.47 -8.67
C LYS A 77 -22.71 17.39 -9.52
N GLY A 78 -23.70 16.62 -9.05
CA GLY A 78 -24.92 16.38 -9.81
C GLY A 78 -24.63 15.74 -11.17
N ASP A 79 -25.20 16.29 -12.24
CA ASP A 79 -25.00 15.83 -13.61
C ASP A 79 -23.78 16.46 -14.31
N TRP A 80 -22.96 17.21 -13.57
CA TRP A 80 -21.88 18.03 -14.11
C TRP A 80 -20.52 17.64 -13.55
N TYR A 81 -19.48 17.90 -14.33
CA TYR A 81 -18.11 17.74 -13.90
C TYR A 81 -17.23 18.91 -14.36
N TRP A 82 -16.16 19.16 -13.61
CA TRP A 82 -15.17 20.20 -13.85
C TRP A 82 -13.81 19.54 -14.02
N ARG A 83 -13.01 20.01 -14.99
CA ARG A 83 -11.59 19.67 -15.08
C ARG A 83 -10.78 20.78 -14.44
N PHE A 84 -10.06 20.43 -13.39
CA PHE A 84 -9.31 21.33 -12.53
C PHE A 84 -7.81 21.16 -12.75
N ASN A 85 -7.16 22.28 -13.02
CA ASN A 85 -5.72 22.36 -13.18
C ASN A 85 -5.07 22.70 -11.84
N GLU A 86 -4.43 21.68 -11.23
CA GLU A 86 -3.75 21.77 -9.93
C GLU A 86 -2.63 22.82 -9.89
N HIS A 87 -1.99 23.13 -11.02
CA HIS A 87 -0.92 24.13 -11.09
C HIS A 87 -1.47 25.55 -11.08
N SER A 88 -2.47 25.83 -11.93
CA SER A 88 -3.10 27.17 -12.02
C SER A 88 -4.13 27.45 -10.91
N ARG A 89 -4.52 26.40 -10.18
CA ARG A 89 -5.61 26.38 -9.18
C ARG A 89 -6.93 26.95 -9.72
N ALA A 90 -7.29 26.54 -10.93
CA ALA A 90 -8.54 26.93 -11.56
C ALA A 90 -9.13 25.77 -12.40
N ALA A 91 -10.45 25.77 -12.55
CA ALA A 91 -11.09 24.95 -13.57
C ALA A 91 -10.84 25.54 -14.96
N ASP A 92 -10.79 24.67 -15.96
CA ASP A 92 -10.64 25.10 -17.35
C ASP A 92 -11.91 25.83 -17.85
N GLN A 93 -11.73 26.83 -18.72
CA GLN A 93 -12.78 27.75 -19.17
C GLN A 93 -14.00 27.07 -19.84
N ASP A 94 -13.82 25.91 -20.46
CA ASP A 94 -14.89 25.17 -21.16
C ASP A 94 -15.71 24.23 -20.25
N TYR A 95 -15.56 24.38 -18.93
CA TYR A 95 -16.23 23.59 -17.90
C TYR A 95 -17.21 24.45 -17.07
N PRO A 96 -18.26 23.85 -16.49
CA PRO A 96 -18.55 22.42 -16.41
C PRO A 96 -19.04 21.78 -17.71
N LYS A 97 -18.85 20.46 -17.81
CA LYS A 97 -19.41 19.62 -18.88
C LYS A 97 -20.35 18.56 -18.28
N PRO A 98 -21.32 18.05 -19.05
CA PRO A 98 -22.23 17.02 -18.55
C PRO A 98 -21.48 15.71 -18.35
N ILE A 99 -21.78 14.99 -17.28
CA ILE A 99 -21.13 13.71 -16.93
C ILE A 99 -21.30 12.64 -18.01
N SER A 100 -22.33 12.75 -18.86
CA SER A 100 -22.55 11.85 -20.01
C SER A 100 -21.40 11.81 -21.02
N VAL A 101 -20.45 12.76 -20.95
CA VAL A 101 -19.20 12.71 -21.71
C VAL A 101 -18.32 11.52 -21.27
N TRP A 102 -18.40 11.12 -20.00
CA TRP A 102 -17.74 9.94 -19.43
C TRP A 102 -18.47 8.62 -19.75
N ASP A 103 -19.24 8.57 -20.84
CA ASP A 103 -20.20 7.50 -21.19
C ASP A 103 -21.56 7.63 -20.47
N THR A 104 -22.63 7.33 -21.21
CA THR A 104 -24.01 7.39 -20.71
C THR A 104 -24.31 6.39 -19.59
N SER A 105 -23.46 5.37 -19.44
CA SER A 105 -23.63 4.35 -18.40
C SER A 105 -23.11 4.82 -17.04
N VAL A 106 -22.21 5.82 -16.99
CA VAL A 106 -21.73 6.39 -15.73
C VAL A 106 -22.89 7.11 -15.04
N PRO A 107 -23.17 6.81 -13.76
CA PRO A 107 -24.30 7.41 -13.07
C PRO A 107 -24.03 8.89 -12.82
N SER A 108 -25.07 9.71 -12.89
CA SER A 108 -25.02 11.06 -12.34
C SER A 108 -24.69 11.05 -10.85
N SER A 109 -24.04 12.11 -10.35
CA SER A 109 -23.67 12.27 -8.94
C SER A 109 -23.11 10.96 -8.35
N PRO A 110 -21.96 10.47 -8.86
CA PRO A 110 -21.26 9.38 -8.21
C PRO A 110 -20.92 9.78 -6.76
N LYS A 111 -20.83 8.78 -5.87
CA LYS A 111 -20.39 8.96 -4.48
C LYS A 111 -18.88 8.82 -4.31
N GLY A 112 -18.20 8.31 -5.32
CA GLY A 112 -16.76 8.44 -5.45
C GLY A 112 -16.24 7.79 -6.72
N ALA A 113 -14.97 8.09 -7.00
CA ALA A 113 -14.26 7.59 -8.15
C ALA A 113 -12.80 7.33 -7.80
N PHE A 114 -12.21 6.28 -8.35
CA PHE A 114 -10.78 5.98 -8.19
C PHE A 114 -10.25 5.20 -9.39
N LEU A 115 -8.94 5.27 -9.61
CA LEU A 115 -8.26 4.56 -10.69
C LEU A 115 -7.90 3.12 -10.27
N SER A 116 -7.75 2.23 -11.24
CA SER A 116 -7.01 0.99 -11.05
C SER A 116 -5.52 1.28 -10.82
N ASP A 117 -4.80 0.33 -10.22
CA ASP A 117 -3.37 0.48 -9.91
C ASP A 117 -2.50 0.79 -11.14
N ASP A 118 -2.92 0.34 -12.33
CA ASP A 118 -2.25 0.58 -13.61
C ASP A 118 -2.79 1.82 -14.35
N GLY A 119 -3.78 2.51 -13.79
CA GLY A 119 -4.45 3.67 -14.41
C GLY A 119 -5.29 3.33 -15.65
N ALA A 120 -5.43 2.06 -16.03
CA ALA A 120 -6.15 1.66 -17.24
C ALA A 120 -7.67 1.81 -17.12
N TYR A 121 -8.20 1.72 -15.90
CA TYR A 121 -9.63 1.82 -15.63
C TYR A 121 -9.94 2.85 -14.54
N THR A 122 -11.08 3.52 -14.67
CA THR A 122 -11.67 4.32 -13.60
C THR A 122 -12.92 3.61 -13.08
N TYR A 123 -13.01 3.47 -11.76
CA TYR A 123 -14.18 2.93 -11.09
C TYR A 123 -15.01 4.07 -10.51
N PHE A 124 -16.28 4.15 -10.90
CA PHE A 124 -17.26 5.04 -10.28
C PHE A 124 -18.17 4.22 -9.37
N TYR A 125 -18.51 4.71 -8.19
CA TYR A 125 -19.49 4.04 -7.33
C TYR A 125 -20.65 4.95 -6.93
N LYS A 126 -21.83 4.36 -6.80
CA LYS A 126 -23.05 5.03 -6.34
C LYS A 126 -23.97 4.01 -5.68
N GLY A 127 -24.33 4.26 -4.42
CA GLY A 127 -25.08 3.29 -3.60
C GLY A 127 -24.31 1.98 -3.46
N THR A 128 -24.98 0.85 -3.69
CA THR A 128 -24.38 -0.49 -3.59
C THR A 128 -23.76 -0.98 -4.90
N LYS A 129 -23.65 -0.11 -5.91
CA LYS A 129 -23.21 -0.44 -7.26
C LYS A 129 -21.94 0.31 -7.65
N TYR A 130 -21.14 -0.29 -8.52
CA TYR A 130 -20.00 0.36 -9.15
C TYR A 130 -19.95 0.06 -10.65
N TRP A 131 -19.36 0.99 -11.39
CA TRP A 131 -19.17 0.99 -12.82
C TRP A 131 -17.68 1.00 -13.11
N LYS A 132 -17.25 0.21 -14.09
CA LYS A 132 -15.86 0.17 -14.56
C LYS A 132 -15.80 0.88 -15.91
N PHE A 133 -15.00 1.92 -15.99
CA PHE A 133 -14.78 2.73 -17.18
C PHE A 133 -13.39 2.46 -17.72
N ASP A 134 -13.29 2.17 -19.01
CA ASP A 134 -12.03 1.97 -19.73
C ASP A 134 -11.50 3.33 -20.20
N ASN A 135 -10.33 3.72 -19.65
CA ASN A 135 -9.74 5.03 -19.92
C ASN A 135 -9.17 5.15 -21.34
N HIS A 136 -8.79 4.03 -21.97
CA HIS A 136 -8.28 4.04 -23.33
C HIS A 136 -9.39 4.13 -24.37
N ARG A 137 -10.48 3.39 -24.16
CA ARG A 137 -11.64 3.36 -25.06
C ARG A 137 -12.64 4.47 -24.79
N MET A 138 -12.49 5.18 -23.67
CA MET A 138 -13.42 6.18 -23.17
C MET A 138 -14.87 5.64 -23.12
N LYS A 139 -15.03 4.41 -22.61
CA LYS A 139 -16.32 3.71 -22.55
C LYS A 139 -16.46 2.88 -21.28
N SER A 140 -17.69 2.70 -20.84
CA SER A 140 -18.00 1.77 -19.75
C SER A 140 -17.84 0.31 -20.23
N GLU A 141 -17.26 -0.52 -19.37
CA GLU A 141 -17.07 -1.94 -19.66
C GLU A 141 -18.41 -2.69 -19.62
N PRO A 142 -18.62 -3.66 -20.53
CA PRO A 142 -19.84 -4.46 -20.54
C PRO A 142 -19.97 -5.33 -19.28
N GLY A 143 -21.20 -5.56 -18.83
CA GLY A 143 -21.48 -6.33 -17.63
C GLY A 143 -21.37 -5.54 -16.31
N TYR A 144 -21.30 -4.21 -16.40
CA TYR A 144 -21.44 -3.28 -15.29
C TYR A 144 -22.81 -2.56 -15.37
N PRO A 145 -23.37 -2.09 -14.25
CA PRO A 145 -22.79 -2.08 -12.91
C PRO A 145 -22.78 -3.43 -12.18
N LYS A 146 -21.83 -3.58 -11.25
CA LYS A 146 -21.72 -4.73 -10.33
C LYS A 146 -21.84 -4.29 -8.88
N SER A 147 -21.96 -5.25 -7.95
CA SER A 147 -22.12 -4.98 -6.52
C SER A 147 -20.78 -4.66 -5.88
N ILE A 148 -20.62 -3.43 -5.37
CA ILE A 148 -19.39 -3.04 -4.64
C ILE A 148 -19.28 -3.80 -3.33
N LEU A 149 -20.41 -4.15 -2.71
CA LEU A 149 -20.43 -4.93 -1.46
C LEU A 149 -19.83 -6.32 -1.67
N ARG A 150 -20.17 -6.98 -2.78
CA ARG A 150 -19.67 -8.32 -3.07
C ARG A 150 -18.22 -8.28 -3.53
N ASP A 151 -17.92 -7.43 -4.50
CA ASP A 151 -16.65 -7.50 -5.24
C ASP A 151 -15.51 -6.74 -4.53
N PHE A 152 -15.81 -5.69 -3.75
CA PHE A 152 -14.79 -4.91 -2.99
C PHE A 152 -14.83 -5.18 -1.49
N MET A 153 -16.03 -5.26 -0.90
CA MET A 153 -16.16 -5.43 0.55
C MET A 153 -16.17 -6.90 0.99
N GLY A 154 -16.17 -7.85 0.06
CA GLY A 154 -16.14 -9.28 0.33
C GLY A 154 -17.45 -9.82 0.95
N CYS A 155 -18.56 -9.11 0.81
CA CYS A 155 -19.85 -9.55 1.31
C CYS A 155 -20.43 -10.62 0.37
N ASN A 156 -20.42 -11.88 0.81
CA ASN A 156 -21.23 -12.91 0.18
C ASN A 156 -22.68 -12.73 0.66
N VAL A 157 -23.55 -12.24 -0.21
CA VAL A 157 -24.99 -12.32 0.03
C VAL A 157 -25.37 -13.76 -0.29
N ASP A 158 -25.46 -14.61 0.73
CA ASP A 158 -26.07 -15.93 0.58
C ASP A 158 -27.52 -15.70 0.14
N LEU A 159 -27.81 -15.95 -1.14
CA LEU A 159 -29.16 -15.82 -1.71
C LEU A 159 -30.10 -16.97 -1.28
N ASN A 160 -29.85 -17.60 -0.14
CA ASN A 160 -30.76 -18.56 0.48
C ASN A 160 -31.43 -17.89 1.69
N PRO A 161 -32.56 -17.18 1.49
CA PRO A 161 -33.36 -16.65 2.60
C PRO A 161 -33.97 -17.75 3.49
N ASP A 162 -33.92 -19.02 3.08
CA ASP A 162 -34.51 -20.16 3.80
C ASP A 162 -33.51 -20.96 4.64
N ARG A 163 -32.25 -20.51 4.78
CA ARG A 163 -31.33 -21.15 5.72
C ARG A 163 -31.40 -20.44 7.06
N ASP A 164 -32.47 -20.71 7.79
CA ASP A 164 -32.54 -20.49 9.23
C ASP A 164 -31.27 -21.07 9.87
N THR A 165 -30.36 -20.19 10.27
CA THR A 165 -29.26 -20.56 11.17
C THR A 165 -29.80 -20.59 12.61
N ASP A 166 -30.77 -21.47 12.84
CA ASP A 166 -31.27 -21.86 14.16
C ASP A 166 -31.50 -23.38 14.17
N VAL A 167 -30.49 -24.13 13.74
CA VAL A 167 -30.31 -25.52 14.14
C VAL A 167 -28.82 -25.72 14.36
N ASP A 168 -28.40 -25.77 15.63
CA ASP A 168 -27.14 -26.37 16.05
C ASP A 168 -27.24 -27.89 15.87
N PRO A 169 -26.58 -28.51 14.88
CA PRO A 169 -26.43 -29.95 14.86
C PRO A 169 -25.14 -30.24 15.61
N GLY A 170 -25.26 -30.33 16.94
CA GLY A 170 -24.32 -30.95 17.87
C GLY A 170 -22.84 -30.90 17.49
N ARG A 171 -22.11 -29.92 18.04
CA ARG A 171 -20.66 -30.02 18.18
C ARG A 171 -20.29 -31.25 19.02
N LYS A 172 -19.94 -32.36 18.36
CA LYS A 172 -19.16 -33.43 18.96
C LYS A 172 -17.71 -32.94 19.08
N TRP A 173 -17.38 -32.37 20.23
CA TRP A 173 -15.99 -32.16 20.61
C TRP A 173 -15.34 -33.52 20.91
N PRO A 174 -14.10 -33.79 20.45
CA PRO A 174 -13.37 -34.96 20.93
C PRO A 174 -12.97 -34.73 22.40
N ASP A 175 -13.33 -35.68 23.25
CA ASP A 175 -13.05 -35.70 24.69
C ASP A 175 -11.55 -35.45 24.97
N ARG A 176 -11.23 -34.32 25.59
CA ARG A 176 -9.99 -34.17 26.36
C ARG A 176 -10.33 -34.40 27.83
N PRO A 177 -9.58 -35.26 28.55
CA PRO A 177 -9.82 -35.44 29.97
C PRO A 177 -9.48 -34.16 30.76
N PRO A 178 -10.09 -33.95 31.93
CA PRO A 178 -9.91 -32.72 32.71
C PRO A 178 -8.50 -32.60 33.27
N PHE A 179 -7.95 -31.39 33.22
CA PHE A 179 -6.70 -31.01 33.87
C PHE A 179 -6.91 -31.03 35.39
N ASN A 180 -6.23 -31.93 36.11
CA ASN A 180 -6.24 -31.99 37.56
C ASN A 180 -4.98 -31.27 38.11
N PRO A 181 -5.13 -30.15 38.83
CA PRO A 181 -4.00 -29.41 39.37
C PRO A 181 -3.78 -29.83 40.82
N ASP A 182 -3.26 -31.04 41.05
CA ASP A 182 -2.58 -31.43 42.29
C ASP A 182 -2.17 -32.90 42.21
N ALA A 183 -0.92 -33.16 41.84
CA ALA A 183 -0.22 -34.39 42.17
C ALA A 183 1.28 -34.12 42.18
N GLY A 184 1.82 -33.91 43.37
CA GLY A 184 3.25 -33.78 43.60
C GLY A 184 3.99 -35.11 43.50
N ARG A 185 5.27 -34.98 43.11
CA ARG A 185 6.49 -35.53 43.75
C ARG A 185 6.53 -37.03 44.09
N ASP A 186 7.43 -37.76 43.42
CA ASP A 186 8.54 -38.60 43.96
C ASP A 186 9.07 -39.49 42.81
N LYS A 187 10.35 -39.41 42.41
CA LYS A 187 11.62 -39.97 42.95
C LYS A 187 11.95 -41.40 42.48
N ASP A 188 13.24 -41.55 42.17
CA ASP A 188 14.09 -42.75 42.05
C ASP A 188 14.06 -43.55 40.71
N LYS A 189 15.14 -43.49 39.91
CA LYS A 189 16.36 -44.36 39.86
C LYS A 189 16.11 -45.60 38.98
N ASP A 190 16.96 -46.02 38.04
CA ASP A 190 18.41 -46.21 38.07
C ASP A 190 18.98 -46.49 36.66
N LYS A 191 20.26 -46.11 36.47
CA LYS A 191 21.37 -46.82 35.75
C LYS A 191 21.32 -47.00 34.21
N GLU A 192 22.42 -46.93 33.44
CA GLU A 192 23.87 -46.96 33.72
C GLU A 192 24.70 -46.52 32.48
N LYS A 193 25.92 -46.02 32.74
CA LYS A 193 27.20 -46.15 31.97
C LYS A 193 27.38 -45.44 30.61
N ASP A 194 28.54 -44.86 30.26
CA ASP A 194 29.91 -44.89 30.81
C ASP A 194 30.74 -43.65 30.32
N LYS A 195 31.66 -43.19 31.20
CA LYS A 195 33.02 -42.56 31.06
C LYS A 195 33.32 -41.50 29.98
N GLU A 196 33.78 -40.27 30.32
CA GLU A 196 35.11 -39.85 30.87
C GLU A 196 36.26 -39.98 29.83
N LYS A 197 37.23 -39.10 29.56
CA LYS A 197 37.61 -37.67 29.79
C LYS A 197 39.01 -37.50 29.17
N ASP A 198 39.42 -36.25 28.90
CA ASP A 198 40.83 -35.77 28.79
C ASP A 198 41.68 -36.30 27.60
N LYS A 199 42.79 -35.68 27.15
CA LYS A 199 43.28 -34.29 27.01
C LYS A 199 44.63 -34.42 26.29
N THR A 200 44.98 -33.45 25.45
CA THR A 200 46.35 -32.91 25.18
C THR A 200 47.44 -33.68 24.38
N ASN A 201 48.08 -32.87 23.49
CA ASN A 201 49.51 -32.68 23.17
C ASN A 201 50.17 -33.35 21.94
N ASP A 202 50.50 -32.48 20.97
CA ASP A 202 51.82 -32.06 20.43
C ASP A 202 52.81 -33.01 19.70
N VAL A 203 53.62 -32.32 18.87
CA VAL A 203 54.93 -32.63 18.21
C VAL A 203 54.77 -33.08 16.74
N ASP A 204 54.97 -32.21 15.74
CA ASP A 204 56.19 -31.56 15.17
C ASP A 204 57.00 -32.46 14.22
N SER A 205 57.33 -31.93 13.03
CA SER A 205 58.59 -32.12 12.29
C SER A 205 58.60 -31.33 10.97
N LYS A 206 59.33 -30.21 11.03
CA LYS A 206 60.11 -29.44 10.04
C LYS A 206 60.54 -30.10 8.71
N GLU A 207 60.70 -29.27 7.66
CA GLU A 207 61.99 -29.08 6.97
C GLU A 207 62.07 -27.70 6.26
N GLU A 208 63.23 -27.04 6.40
CA GLU A 208 63.66 -25.74 5.87
C GLU A 208 64.63 -25.93 4.68
N THR A 209 64.91 -24.86 3.90
CA THR A 209 66.24 -24.44 3.33
C THR A 209 65.99 -23.12 2.54
N GLU A 210 66.37 -21.92 3.02
CA GLU A 210 67.67 -21.17 2.84
C GLU A 210 68.00 -20.83 1.36
N GLU A 211 68.56 -19.68 0.92
CA GLU A 211 69.18 -18.47 1.51
C GLU A 211 69.49 -17.42 0.38
N LYS A 212 69.55 -16.12 0.74
CA LYS A 212 70.51 -15.01 0.35
C LYS A 212 70.85 -14.72 -1.15
N THR A 213 71.16 -13.51 -1.66
CA THR A 213 71.58 -12.16 -1.18
C THR A 213 71.72 -11.17 -2.37
N ASN A 214 71.60 -9.86 -2.10
CA ASN A 214 72.18 -8.65 -2.80
C ASN A 214 71.68 -8.36 -4.24
N GLU A 215 71.58 -7.15 -4.83
CA GLU A 215 71.98 -5.77 -4.55
C GLU A 215 71.28 -4.84 -5.60
N VAL A 216 71.15 -3.54 -5.27
CA VAL A 216 71.01 -2.32 -6.11
C VAL A 216 69.95 -2.19 -7.23
N ASP A 217 69.09 -1.19 -7.00
CA ASP A 217 68.37 -0.26 -7.88
C ASP A 217 68.62 -0.32 -9.42
N VAL A 218 67.55 -0.67 -10.17
CA VAL A 218 67.36 -0.21 -11.55
C VAL A 218 65.92 0.26 -11.71
N VAL A 219 65.79 1.57 -11.94
CA VAL A 219 64.57 2.27 -12.31
C VAL A 219 63.91 1.63 -13.54
N LEU A 220 62.72 1.07 -13.36
CA LEU A 220 61.73 0.85 -14.42
C LEU A 220 60.41 1.50 -14.00
N LYS A 221 60.35 2.83 -14.14
CA LYS A 221 59.07 3.53 -14.27
C LYS A 221 58.51 3.19 -15.65
N ILE A 222 57.21 2.86 -15.69
CA ILE A 222 56.35 2.60 -16.86
C ILE A 222 56.09 1.10 -17.12
N ASP A 223 55.30 0.47 -16.25
CA ASP A 223 54.36 -0.65 -16.55
C ASP A 223 53.30 -0.81 -15.43
N GLU A 224 53.53 -0.23 -14.25
CA GLU A 224 52.55 -0.27 -13.14
C GLU A 224 51.25 0.49 -13.45
N THR A 225 51.28 1.54 -14.28
CA THR A 225 50.11 2.40 -14.57
C THR A 225 49.06 1.73 -15.45
N GLU A 226 49.48 0.92 -16.43
CA GLU A 226 48.52 0.19 -17.27
C GLU A 226 47.88 -0.98 -16.51
N ARG A 227 48.68 -1.70 -15.70
CA ARG A 227 48.15 -2.76 -14.83
C ARG A 227 47.21 -2.22 -13.77
N THR A 228 47.57 -1.10 -13.11
CA THR A 228 46.64 -0.45 -12.16
C THR A 228 45.40 0.09 -12.85
N MET A 229 45.50 0.68 -14.04
CA MET A 229 44.31 1.13 -14.80
C MET A 229 43.39 -0.04 -15.18
N ASN A 230 43.94 -1.17 -15.64
CA ASN A 230 43.15 -2.36 -15.96
C ASN A 230 42.50 -2.98 -14.71
N ILE A 231 43.22 -3.03 -13.58
CA ILE A 231 42.66 -3.49 -12.30
C ILE A 231 41.54 -2.56 -11.84
N ILE A 232 41.71 -1.24 -11.92
CA ILE A 232 40.68 -0.25 -11.57
C ILE A 232 39.46 -0.40 -12.49
N MET A 233 39.67 -0.59 -13.79
CA MET A 233 38.60 -0.74 -14.77
C MET A 233 37.74 -1.99 -14.55
N VAL A 234 38.28 -3.03 -13.91
CA VAL A 234 37.52 -4.25 -13.58
C VAL A 234 36.95 -4.19 -12.16
N THR A 235 37.72 -3.67 -11.20
CA THR A 235 37.32 -3.62 -9.79
C THR A 235 36.23 -2.59 -9.52
N VAL A 236 36.27 -1.42 -10.17
CA VAL A 236 35.27 -0.37 -9.95
C VAL A 236 33.87 -0.83 -10.43
N PRO A 237 33.69 -1.39 -11.64
CA PRO A 237 32.40 -1.94 -12.04
C PRO A 237 31.95 -3.11 -11.16
N LEU A 238 32.85 -4.00 -10.74
CA LEU A 238 32.50 -5.11 -9.84
C LEU A 238 32.00 -4.60 -8.48
N VAL A 239 32.66 -3.60 -7.90
CA VAL A 239 32.23 -2.98 -6.63
C VAL A 239 30.89 -2.27 -6.81
N LEU A 240 30.68 -1.56 -7.92
CA LEU A 240 29.40 -0.93 -8.23
C LEU A 240 28.26 -1.95 -8.36
N VAL A 241 28.50 -3.08 -9.02
CA VAL A 241 27.52 -4.16 -9.14
C VAL A 241 27.19 -4.74 -7.76
N LEU A 242 28.18 -4.97 -6.90
CA LEU A 242 27.96 -5.44 -5.53
C LEU A 242 27.16 -4.43 -4.69
N CYS A 243 27.43 -3.12 -4.84
CA CYS A 243 26.64 -2.07 -4.19
C CYS A 243 25.18 -2.08 -4.66
N ILE A 244 24.94 -2.21 -5.98
CA ILE A 244 23.58 -2.29 -6.54
C ILE A 244 22.84 -3.51 -6.00
N LEU A 245 23.49 -4.68 -5.97
CA LEU A 245 22.90 -5.91 -5.42
C LEU A 245 22.57 -5.76 -3.92
N GLY A 246 23.44 -5.10 -3.15
CA GLY A 246 23.18 -4.78 -1.74
C GLY A 246 21.97 -3.87 -1.54
N LEU A 247 21.81 -2.84 -2.39
CA LEU A 247 20.63 -1.95 -2.36
C LEU A 247 19.34 -2.71 -2.72
N ILE A 248 19.38 -3.55 -3.77
CA ILE A 248 18.24 -4.39 -4.16
C ILE A 248 17.86 -5.33 -3.00
N TYR A 249 18.84 -5.99 -2.38
CA TYR A 249 18.60 -6.86 -1.22
C TYR A 249 17.98 -6.08 -0.04
N ALA A 250 18.46 -4.86 0.24
CA ALA A 250 17.89 -4.02 1.29
C ALA A 250 16.43 -3.60 0.97
N ILE A 251 16.13 -3.29 -0.30
CA ILE A 251 14.76 -2.99 -0.75
C ILE A 251 13.86 -4.22 -0.58
N ILE A 252 14.30 -5.40 -1.03
CA ILE A 252 13.51 -6.64 -0.88
C ILE A 252 13.28 -6.96 0.60
N ASN A 253 14.30 -6.86 1.44
CA ASN A 253 14.19 -7.12 2.87
C ASN A 253 13.30 -6.08 3.58
N THR A 254 13.33 -4.81 3.18
CA THR A 254 12.41 -3.78 3.71
C THR A 254 10.97 -4.01 3.27
N LEU A 255 10.75 -4.48 2.04
CA LEU A 255 9.42 -4.88 1.56
C LEU A 255 8.91 -6.15 2.25
N GLN A 256 9.77 -7.14 2.52
CA GLN A 256 9.39 -8.35 3.27
C GLN A 256 9.16 -8.10 4.76
N ARG A 257 9.89 -7.14 5.36
CA ARG A 257 9.68 -6.71 6.76
C ARG A 257 8.41 -5.89 6.95
N LYS A 258 7.97 -5.18 5.90
CA LYS A 258 6.62 -4.59 5.83
C LYS A 258 5.62 -5.70 5.52
N GLY A 259 5.39 -6.56 6.52
CA GLY A 259 4.38 -7.61 6.45
C GLY A 259 3.02 -7.05 6.04
N ALA A 260 2.25 -7.87 5.31
CA ALA A 260 0.92 -7.55 4.81
C ALA A 260 0.07 -6.82 5.88
N PRO A 261 -0.67 -5.76 5.51
CA PRO A 261 -1.61 -5.11 6.42
C PRO A 261 -2.72 -6.12 6.75
N LYS A 262 -2.56 -6.81 7.88
CA LYS A 262 -3.67 -7.48 8.55
C LYS A 262 -4.51 -6.40 9.19
N TYR A 263 -5.62 -6.01 8.58
CA TYR A 263 -6.84 -5.59 9.26
C TYR A 263 -7.88 -5.29 8.19
N LEU A 264 -9.00 -6.00 8.21
CA LEU A 264 -10.35 -5.40 8.17
C LEU A 264 -11.36 -6.53 8.45
N VAL A 265 -11.52 -6.85 9.74
CA VAL A 265 -12.74 -7.50 10.25
C VAL A 265 -13.53 -6.42 10.96
N HIS A 266 -14.47 -5.78 10.25
CA HIS A 266 -15.68 -5.22 10.86
C HIS A 266 -16.76 -4.96 9.80
N CYS A 267 -17.28 -6.00 9.17
CA CYS A 267 -18.46 -5.87 8.33
C CYS A 267 -19.71 -5.91 9.23
N ARG A 268 -20.17 -4.74 9.67
CA ARG A 268 -21.57 -4.50 10.06
C ARG A 268 -21.77 -3.02 10.36
N ARG A 269 -22.70 -2.40 9.64
CA ARG A 269 -23.61 -1.35 10.15
C ARG A 269 -23.21 0.14 9.98
N SER A 270 -22.70 0.57 8.83
CA SER A 270 -22.46 2.03 8.61
C SER A 270 -22.75 2.57 7.19
N MET A 271 -23.56 1.88 6.38
CA MET A 271 -23.92 2.39 5.04
C MET A 271 -25.42 2.57 4.80
N GLN A 272 -26.27 2.35 5.81
CA GLN A 272 -27.72 2.52 5.69
C GLN A 272 -28.23 3.92 6.02
N ASP A 273 -27.39 4.82 6.52
CA ASP A 273 -27.79 6.20 6.89
C ASP A 273 -27.54 7.23 5.78
N TRP A 274 -27.31 6.79 4.53
CA TRP A 274 -26.97 7.65 3.38
C TRP A 274 -28.01 7.60 2.25
N VAL A 275 -29.29 7.41 2.59
CA VAL A 275 -30.44 7.52 1.66
C VAL A 275 -31.27 8.72 2.04
#